data_AF-A0A852X0P4-F1
#
_entry.id   AF-A0A852X0P4-F1
#
_cell.length_a   1.000
_cell.length_b   1.000
_cell.length_c   1.000
_cell.angle_alpha   90.00
_cell.angle_beta   90.00
_cell.angle_gamma   90.00
#
_symmetry.space_group_name_H-M   'P 1'
#
loop_
_entity.id
_entity.type
_entity.pdbx_description
1 polymer ?
#
loop_
_entity_poly.entity_id
_entity_poly.type
_entity_poly.pdbx_seq_one_letter_code
_entity_poly.pdbx_strand_id
1 'polypeptide(L)'
;MGAGPRIVNDEIAPVRRYRLRRDDRIVMEIAGEPGVLVSTSTPPPLPGAAVVTHPFATASFHSPSFEGRLAVLLREAADLDAFLDAAERNGFVVEEDE
;
A
#
# COMPACT_ATOMS: atom_id res chain seq x y z
N MET A 1 -20.70 -21.89 -36.71
CA MET A 1 -21.51 -20.75 -36.23
C MET A 1 -21.90 -21.07 -34.78
N GLY A 2 -21.61 -20.30 -33.74
CA GLY A 2 -20.79 -19.11 -33.59
C GLY A 2 -19.98 -19.27 -32.30
N ALA A 3 -18.79 -18.67 -32.29
CA ALA A 3 -17.95 -18.58 -31.12
C ALA A 3 -18.71 -17.82 -30.02
N GLY A 4 -18.90 -18.45 -28.86
CA GLY A 4 -19.28 -17.73 -27.66
C GLY A 4 -18.22 -16.66 -27.36
N PRO A 5 -18.60 -15.51 -26.81
CA PRO A 5 -17.62 -14.51 -26.42
C PRO A 5 -16.73 -15.16 -25.36
N ARG A 6 -15.47 -15.40 -25.73
CA ARG A 6 -14.39 -15.56 -24.76
C ARG A 6 -14.33 -14.22 -24.07
N ILE A 7 -14.96 -14.11 -22.91
CA ILE A 7 -14.62 -13.06 -21.95
C ILE A 7 -13.13 -13.30 -21.71
N VAL A 8 -12.32 -12.43 -22.30
CA VAL A 8 -10.94 -12.23 -21.91
C VAL A 8 -11.01 -12.03 -20.40
N ASN A 9 -10.55 -13.04 -19.65
CA ASN A 9 -10.16 -12.83 -18.27
C ASN A 9 -9.16 -11.69 -18.36
N ASP A 10 -9.63 -10.48 -18.06
CA ASP A 10 -8.78 -9.34 -17.77
C ASP A 10 -7.72 -9.89 -16.81
N GLU A 11 -6.46 -9.76 -17.21
CA GLU A 11 -5.33 -10.15 -16.39
C GLU A 11 -5.35 -9.27 -15.14
N ILE A 12 -6.17 -9.64 -14.16
CA ILE A 12 -6.04 -9.13 -12.80
C ILE A 12 -4.78 -9.80 -12.30
N ALA A 13 -3.62 -9.23 -12.65
CA ALA A 13 -2.37 -9.56 -12.00
C ALA A 13 -2.65 -9.52 -10.49
N PRO A 14 -2.23 -10.55 -9.73
CA PRO A 14 -2.50 -10.58 -8.30
C PRO A 14 -2.00 -9.27 -7.69
N VAL A 15 -2.90 -8.55 -7.01
CA VAL A 15 -2.55 -7.32 -6.31
C VAL A 15 -1.50 -7.69 -5.27
N ARG A 16 -0.25 -7.32 -5.52
CA ARG A 16 0.84 -7.64 -4.61
C ARG A 16 0.66 -6.86 -3.33
N ARG A 17 0.63 -7.58 -2.21
CA ARG A 17 0.49 -7.01 -0.88
C ARG A 17 1.77 -7.23 -0.11
N TYR A 18 2.15 -6.22 0.64
CA TYR A 18 3.35 -6.24 1.45
C TYR A 18 3.04 -5.74 2.85
N ARG A 19 3.70 -6.34 3.83
CA ARG A 19 3.66 -5.95 5.23
C ARG A 19 5.05 -5.46 5.61
N LEU A 20 5.11 -4.25 6.14
CA LEU A 20 6.33 -3.68 6.69
C LEU A 20 6.36 -3.91 8.19
N ARG A 21 7.48 -4.44 8.68
CA ARG A 21 7.72 -4.73 10.08
C ARG A 21 8.92 -3.98 10.62
N ARG A 22 8.85 -3.62 11.89
CA ARG A 22 9.97 -3.09 12.67
C ARG A 22 9.81 -3.50 14.13
N ASP A 23 10.91 -3.89 14.76
CA ASP A 23 10.93 -4.35 16.16
C ASP A 23 9.87 -5.44 16.44
N ASP A 24 9.72 -6.38 15.50
CA ASP A 24 8.76 -7.47 15.49
C ASP A 24 7.26 -7.06 15.46
N ARG A 25 6.96 -5.81 15.08
CA ARG A 25 5.59 -5.30 14.92
C ARG A 25 5.32 -4.89 13.48
N ILE A 26 4.09 -5.13 13.02
CA ILE A 26 3.61 -4.59 11.75
C ILE A 26 3.41 -3.08 11.93
N VAL A 27 4.12 -2.30 11.13
CA VAL A 27 4.04 -0.83 11.16
C VAL A 27 3.22 -0.29 10.00
N MET A 28 3.13 -1.03 8.89
CA MET A 28 2.36 -0.65 7.72
C MET A 28 2.01 -1.86 6.85
N GLU A 29 0.85 -1.83 6.22
CA GLU A 29 0.46 -2.74 5.14
C GLU A 29 0.33 -1.92 3.85
N ILE A 30 0.73 -2.46 2.72
CA ILE A 30 0.63 -1.78 1.42
C ILE A 30 0.24 -2.76 0.33
N ALA A 31 -0.67 -2.35 -0.55
CA ALA A 31 -1.08 -3.06 -1.74
C ALA A 31 -0.66 -2.24 -2.96
N GLY A 32 -0.11 -2.91 -3.98
CA GLY A 32 0.32 -2.34 -5.25
C GLY A 32 -0.82 -1.95 -6.19
N GLU A 33 -1.92 -1.44 -5.66
CA GLU A 33 -3.06 -0.95 -6.42
C GLU A 33 -3.34 0.52 -6.10
N PRO A 34 -3.65 1.36 -7.10
CA PRO A 34 -4.09 2.74 -6.88
C PRO A 34 -5.28 2.75 -5.92
N GLY A 35 -5.19 3.52 -4.84
CA GLY A 35 -6.29 3.56 -3.88
C GLY A 35 -6.00 4.40 -2.66
N VAL A 36 -6.59 4.02 -1.53
CA VAL A 36 -6.69 4.87 -0.35
C VAL A 36 -5.47 4.70 0.55
N LEU A 37 -4.96 5.81 1.07
CA LEU A 37 -4.05 5.80 2.22
C LEU A 37 -4.86 5.91 3.51
N VAL A 38 -4.88 4.83 4.28
CA VAL A 38 -5.52 4.75 5.59
C VAL A 38 -4.46 4.92 6.67
N SER A 39 -4.54 5.99 7.45
CA SER A 39 -3.83 6.06 8.72
C SER A 39 -4.73 5.46 9.81
N THR A 40 -4.34 4.35 10.45
CA THR A 40 -5.12 3.81 11.58
C THR A 40 -4.85 4.57 12.89
N SER A 41 -3.87 5.47 12.89
CA SER A 41 -3.53 6.34 14.02
C SER A 41 -4.45 7.55 14.18
N THR A 42 -5.24 7.88 13.15
CA THR A 42 -6.18 9.00 13.18
C THR A 42 -7.61 8.48 13.38
N PRO A 43 -8.46 9.18 14.16
CA PRO A 43 -9.88 8.87 14.23
C PRO A 43 -10.44 8.77 12.80
N PRO A 44 -11.37 7.84 12.52
CA PRO A 44 -11.94 7.71 11.18
C PRO A 44 -12.37 9.09 10.68
N PRO A 45 -12.01 9.47 9.44
CA PRO A 45 -12.34 10.77 8.91
C PRO A 45 -13.82 11.06 9.10
N LEU A 46 -14.16 12.27 9.54
CA LEU A 46 -15.55 12.69 9.65
C LEU A 46 -16.27 12.43 8.31
N PRO A 47 -17.55 12.03 8.32
CA PRO A 47 -18.31 11.83 7.09
C PRO A 47 -18.19 13.04 6.17
N GLY A 48 -17.60 12.85 4.98
CA GLY A 48 -17.33 13.93 4.00
C GLY A 48 -15.90 14.46 3.96
N ALA A 49 -14.97 13.97 4.79
CA ALA A 49 -13.55 14.31 4.69
C ALA A 49 -12.91 13.62 3.46
N ALA A 50 -12.10 14.39 2.73
CA ALA A 50 -11.39 13.89 1.56
C ALA A 50 -10.37 12.82 1.96
N VAL A 51 -10.52 11.63 1.39
CA VAL A 51 -9.60 10.52 1.59
C VAL A 51 -8.35 10.78 0.75
N VAL A 52 -7.17 10.69 1.37
CA VAL A 52 -5.91 10.79 0.64
C VAL A 52 -5.78 9.53 -0.21
N THR A 53 -5.65 9.70 -1.52
CA THR A 53 -5.47 8.59 -2.46
C THR A 53 -4.03 8.62 -3.01
N HIS A 54 -3.44 7.44 -3.20
CA HIS A 54 -2.16 7.29 -3.87
C HIS A 54 -2.37 6.74 -5.29
N PRO A 55 -1.62 7.25 -6.29
CA PRO A 55 -1.81 6.87 -7.69
C PRO A 55 -1.39 5.44 -8.02
N PHE A 56 -0.66 4.75 -7.14
CA PHE A 56 -0.15 3.39 -7.38
C PHE A 56 -0.26 2.45 -6.17
N ALA A 57 -0.69 2.94 -5.00
CA ALA A 57 -0.67 2.17 -3.77
C ALA A 57 -1.86 2.46 -2.85
N THR A 58 -2.29 1.43 -2.15
CA THR A 58 -3.21 1.51 -1.01
C THR A 58 -2.40 1.12 0.21
N ALA A 59 -2.32 1.97 1.24
CA ALA A 59 -1.49 1.69 2.41
C ALA A 59 -2.24 1.94 3.72
N SER A 60 -2.02 1.07 4.69
CA SER A 60 -2.57 1.16 6.04
C SER A 60 -1.44 1.32 7.05
N PHE A 61 -1.36 2.46 7.74
CA PHE A 61 -0.34 2.71 8.76
C PHE A 61 -0.84 2.25 10.13
N HIS A 62 -0.08 1.40 10.82
CA HIS A 62 -0.41 0.83 12.13
C HIS A 62 0.42 1.39 13.30
N SER A 63 1.42 2.23 12.99
CA SER A 63 2.26 2.84 14.01
C SER A 63 2.42 4.34 13.77
N PRO A 64 1.88 5.20 14.64
CA PRO A 64 2.04 6.66 14.51
C PRO A 64 3.50 7.10 14.61
N SER A 65 4.34 6.33 15.33
CA SER A 65 5.77 6.61 15.47
C SER A 65 6.54 6.51 14.16
N PHE A 66 6.06 5.68 13.21
CA PHE A 66 6.71 5.47 11.91
C PHE A 66 5.91 6.05 10.74
N GLU A 67 4.63 6.33 10.92
CA GLU A 67 3.73 6.88 9.91
C GLU A 67 4.31 8.11 9.21
N GLY A 68 4.81 9.10 9.96
CA GLY A 68 5.38 10.31 9.35
C GLY A 68 6.57 10.02 8.43
N ARG A 69 7.46 9.08 8.82
CA ARG A 69 8.61 8.69 8.00
C ARG A 69 8.16 7.87 6.79
N LEU A 70 7.27 6.91 6.97
CA LEU A 70 6.77 6.05 5.89
C LEU A 70 5.93 6.84 4.87
N ALA A 71 5.14 7.82 5.31
CA ALA A 71 4.39 8.71 4.43
C ALA A 71 5.31 9.59 3.58
N VAL A 72 6.44 10.06 4.12
CA VAL A 72 7.45 10.79 3.34
C VAL A 72 8.07 9.87 2.28
N LEU A 73 8.50 8.66 2.67
CA LEU A 73 9.06 7.68 1.72
C LEU A 73 8.06 7.34 0.61
N LEU A 74 6.79 7.16 0.96
CA LEU A 74 5.73 6.84 0.00
C LEU A 74 5.48 7.98 -1.00
N ARG A 75 5.54 9.24 -0.51
CA ARG A 75 5.36 10.43 -1.34
C ARG A 75 6.54 10.69 -2.28
N GLU A 76 7.75 10.33 -1.86
CA GLU A 76 8.97 10.50 -2.66
C GLU A 76 9.18 9.35 -3.66
N ALA A 77 8.56 8.19 -3.43
CA ALA A 77 8.66 7.04 -4.30
C ALA A 77 7.91 7.25 -5.63
N ALA A 78 8.53 6.80 -6.72
CA ALA A 78 7.92 6.84 -8.06
C ALA A 78 6.89 5.72 -8.27
N ASP A 79 7.09 4.58 -7.61
CA ASP A 79 6.30 3.36 -7.71
C ASP A 79 6.44 2.52 -6.43
N LEU A 80 5.77 1.37 -6.39
CA LEU A 80 5.78 0.46 -5.25
C LEU A 80 7.19 -0.08 -4.97
N ASP A 81 7.91 -0.52 -5.99
CA ASP A 81 9.23 -1.14 -5.83
C ASP A 81 10.23 -0.13 -5.24
N ALA A 82 10.22 1.11 -5.75
CA ALA A 82 11.04 2.20 -5.22
C ALA A 82 10.72 2.52 -3.75
N PHE A 83 9.44 2.41 -3.37
CA PHE A 83 9.03 2.56 -1.97
C PHE A 83 9.57 1.43 -1.09
N LEU A 84 9.42 0.17 -1.52
CA LEU A 84 9.87 -1.01 -0.76
C LEU A 84 11.40 -0.96 -0.57
N ASP A 85 12.15 -0.67 -1.63
CA ASP A 85 13.60 -0.47 -1.59
C ASP A 85 14.00 0.61 -0.57
N ALA A 86 13.26 1.74 -0.57
CA ALA A 86 13.53 2.83 0.36
C ALA A 86 13.20 2.44 1.81
N ALA A 87 12.13 1.66 2.03
CA ALA A 87 11.78 1.15 3.34
C ALA A 87 12.84 0.18 3.88
N GLU A 88 13.30 -0.77 3.08
CA GLU A 88 14.37 -1.70 3.48
C GLU A 88 15.66 -0.95 3.84
N ARG A 89 16.07 0.04 3.03
CA ARG A 89 17.23 0.90 3.31
C ARG A 89 17.09 1.71 4.60
N ASN A 90 15.86 1.96 5.05
CA ASN A 90 15.57 2.63 6.33
C ASN A 90 15.45 1.65 7.50
N GLY A 91 15.71 0.35 7.29
CA GLY A 91 15.71 -0.70 8.31
C GLY A 91 14.32 -1.24 8.64
N PHE A 92 13.37 -1.16 7.71
CA PHE A 92 12.11 -1.90 7.78
C PHE A 92 12.28 -3.27 7.13
N VAL A 93 11.62 -4.29 7.68
CA VAL A 93 11.55 -5.62 7.07
C VAL A 93 10.30 -5.65 6.18
N VAL A 94 10.47 -5.98 4.90
CA VAL A 94 9.36 -6.12 3.95
C VAL A 94 9.03 -7.60 3.79
N GLU A 95 7.77 -7.96 3.99
CA GLU A 95 7.24 -9.31 3.80
C GLU A 95 6.13 -9.25 2.74
N GLU A 96 6.18 -10.10 1.72
CA GLU A 96 5.07 -10.26 0.77
C GLU A 96 3.96 -11.13 1.39
N ASP A 97 2.71 -10.70 1.25
CA ASP A 97 1.52 -11.39 1.73
C ASP A 97 0.91 -12.16 0.55
N GLU A 98 1.08 -13.49 0.53
CA GLU A 98 0.61 -14.44 -0.51
C GLU A 98 -0.93 -14.55 -0.59
#